data_AF-A0A2P9ANC9-F1
#
_entry.id   AF-A0A2P9ANC9-F1
#
_cell.length_a   1.000
_cell.length_b   1.000
_cell.length_c   1.000
_cell.angle_alpha   90.00
_cell.angle_beta   90.00
_cell.angle_gamma   90.00
#
_symmetry.space_group_name_H-M   'P 1'
#
loop_
_entity.id
_entity.type
_entity.pdbx_description
1 polymer ?
#
loop_
_entity_poly.entity_id
_entity_poly.type
_entity_poly.pdbx_seq_one_letter_code
_entity_poly.pdbx_strand_id
1 'polypeptide(L)' 'MARYRTYSIEFKRQVAQEYLSGETLHGLAKRHDVTRNLIRV' A
#
# COMPACT_ATOMS: atom_id res chain seq x y z
N MET A 1 -18.18 -11.96 -3.95
CA MET A 1 -18.29 -10.52 -3.64
C MET A 1 -16.90 -9.90 -3.68
N ALA A 2 -16.60 -9.02 -4.64
CA ALA A 2 -15.36 -8.26 -4.63
C ALA A 2 -15.43 -7.21 -3.51
N ARG A 3 -14.65 -7.41 -2.44
CA ARG A 3 -14.55 -6.46 -1.33
C ARG A 3 -13.61 -5.34 -1.80
N TYR A 4 -14.17 -4.28 -2.39
CA TYR A 4 -13.39 -3.09 -2.75
C TYR A 4 -12.84 -2.48 -1.46
N ARG A 5 -11.54 -2.64 -1.25
CA ARG A 5 -10.83 -2.01 -0.13
C ARG A 5 -10.54 -0.57 -0.54
N THR A 6 -11.40 0.35 -0.12
CA THR A 6 -11.17 1.78 -0.30
C THR A 6 -10.28 2.26 0.84
N TYR A 7 -9.01 2.50 0.56
CA TYR A 7 -8.11 3.16 1.51
C TYR A 7 -8.25 4.68 1.42
N SER A 8 -8.07 5.36 2.54
CA SER A 8 -8.02 6.82 2.58
C SER A 8 -6.86 7.36 1.73
N ILE A 9 -6.98 8.60 1.25
CA ILE A 9 -5.93 9.26 0.48
C ILE A 9 -4.65 9.41 1.33
N GLU A 10 -4.80 9.70 2.61
CA GLU A 10 -3.70 9.79 3.58
C GLU A 10 -2.91 8.48 3.67
N PHE A 11 -3.61 7.35 3.75
CA PHE A 11 -2.96 6.04 3.75
C PHE A 11 -2.18 5.78 2.46
N LYS A 12 -2.76 6.10 1.30
CA LYS A 12 -2.07 5.96 0.00
C LYS A 12 -0.81 6.83 -0.06
N ARG A 13 -0.88 8.06 0.45
CA ARG A 13 0.29 8.97 0.54
C ARG A 13 1.39 8.38 1.40
N GLN A 14 1.05 7.84 2.56
CA GLN A 14 2.01 7.20 3.45
C GLN A 14 2.72 6.02 2.77
N VAL A 15 1.96 5.11 2.16
CA VAL A 15 2.53 3.95 1.46
C VAL A 15 3.45 4.37 0.30
N ALA A 16 3.07 5.42 -0.45
CA ALA A 16 3.88 5.97 -1.52
C ALA A 16 5.19 6.60 -1.01
N GLN A 17 5.14 7.34 0.11
CA GLN A 17 6.33 7.93 0.73
C GLN A 17 7.30 6.86 1.25
N GLU A 18 6.79 5.82 1.92
CA GLU A 18 7.63 4.72 2.40
C GLU A 18 8.28 3.98 1.21
N TYR A 19 7.53 3.73 0.14
CA TYR A 19 8.10 3.14 -1.09
C TYR A 19 9.23 4.01 -1.69
N LEU A 20 9.00 5.32 -1.79
CA LEU A 20 10.02 6.27 -2.28
C LEU A 20 11.24 6.37 -1.35
N SER A 21 11.08 6.10 -0.05
CA SER A 21 12.20 6.03 0.90
C SER A 21 13.08 4.77 0.76
N GLY A 22 12.72 3.85 -0.13
CA GLY A 22 13.47 2.63 -0.42
C GLY A 22 12.89 1.36 0.20
N GLU A 23 11.70 1.42 0.79
CA GLU A 23 11.00 0.20 1.23
C GLU A 23 10.57 -0.67 0.06
N THR A 24 10.54 -1.98 0.30
CA THR A 24 10.11 -2.93 -0.72
C THR A 24 8.60 -3.09 -0.74
N LEU A 25 8.03 -3.38 -1.91
CA LEU A 25 6.59 -3.72 -2.03
C LEU A 25 6.18 -4.87 -1.09
N HIS A 26 7.08 -5.82 -0.84
CA HIS A 26 6.82 -6.93 0.09
C HIS A 26 6.76 -6.44 1.55
N GLY A 27 7.70 -5.60 1.96
CA GLY A 27 7.72 -5.00 3.29
C GLY A 27 6.48 -4.16 3.57
N LEU A 28 6.10 -3.30 2.62
CA LEU A 28 4.91 -2.45 2.72
C LEU A 28 3.62 -3.25 2.81
N ALA A 29 3.48 -4.28 1.98
CA ALA A 29 2.32 -5.17 2.03
C ALA A 29 2.17 -5.87 3.39
N LYS A 30 3.29 -6.32 3.98
CA LYS A 30 3.29 -6.96 5.30
C LYS A 30 3.01 -5.96 6.43
N ARG A 31 3.60 -4.76 6.37
CA ARG A 31 3.47 -3.73 7.41
C ARG A 31 2.05 -3.17 7.51
N HIS A 32 1.40 -2.99 6.36
CA HIS A 32 0.09 -2.35 6.29
C HIS A 32 -1.07 -3.33 6.05
N ASP A 33 -0.80 -4.64 6.06
CA ASP A 33 -1.76 -5.71 5.70
C ASP A 33 -2.50 -5.43 4.38
N VAL A 34 -1.74 -4.93 3.39
CA VAL A 34 -2.27 -4.59 2.07
C VAL A 34 -1.70 -5.48 1.00
N THR A 35 -2.47 -5.72 -0.05
CA THR A 35 -2.02 -6.55 -1.16
C THR A 35 -1.03 -5.75 -2.02
N ARG A 36 0.10 -6.35 -2.40
CA ARG A 36 1.13 -5.69 -3.25
C ARG A 36 0.58 -5.09 -4.53
N ASN A 37 -0.48 -5.70 -5.08
CA ASN A 37 -1.14 -5.22 -6.29
C ASN A 37 -1.82 -3.86 -6.09
N LEU A 38 -2.22 -3.52 -4.86
CA LEU A 38 -2.84 -2.22 -4.52
C LEU A 38 -1.80 -1.10 -4.35
N ILE A 39 -0.50 -1.43 -4.30
CA ILE A 39 0.60 -0.46 -4.21
C ILE A 39 1.14 -0.12 -5.60
N ARG A 40 1.02 -1.03 -6.59
CA ARG A 40 1.52 -0.84 -7.97
C ARG A 40 0.62 0.01 -8.87
N VAL A 41 -0.61 0.33 -8.45
CA VAL A 41 -1.64 1.01 -9.26
C VAL A 41 -1.61 2.51 -9.02
#